data_AF-R7BI79-F1
#
_entry.id   AF-R7BI79-F1
#
_cell.length_a   1.000
_cell.length_b   1.000
_cell.length_c   1.000
_cell.angle_alpha   90.00
_cell.angle_beta   90.00
_cell.angle_gamma   90.00
#
_symmetry.space_group_name_H-M   'P 1'
#
loop_
_entity.id
_entity.type
_entity.pdbx_description
1 polymer ?
#
loop_
_entity_poly.entity_id
_entity_poly.type
_entity_poly.pdbx_seq_one_letter_code
_entity_poly.pdbx_strand_id
1 'polypeptide(L)'
;MGKRTYEDVSKYVESQSQHKCKVLSAKPEQQFDDFDLDVTVWNVKTDTDGAWWVVEGDTVPMNLYPQGAYYFGTDEVYSFHM
;
A
#
# COMPACT_ATOMS: atom_id res chain seq x y z
N MET A 1 -16.00 -0.64 -5.36
CA MET A 1 -15.09 -1.62 -6.01
C MET A 1 -14.86 -2.74 -5.00
N GLY A 2 -14.51 -3.97 -5.40
CA GLY A 2 -14.21 -5.03 -4.42
C GLY A 2 -12.81 -4.84 -3.81
N LYS A 3 -12.58 -5.35 -2.60
CA LYS A 3 -11.27 -5.35 -1.93
C LYS A 3 -10.17 -5.85 -2.86
N ARG A 4 -9.06 -5.11 -2.93
CA ARG A 4 -7.93 -5.49 -3.78
C ARG A 4 -7.25 -6.77 -3.28
N THR A 5 -6.76 -7.56 -4.22
CA THR A 5 -6.00 -8.77 -3.93
C THR A 5 -4.50 -8.49 -3.86
N TYR A 6 -3.74 -9.46 -3.36
CA TYR A 6 -2.28 -9.46 -3.44
C TYR A 6 -1.77 -9.13 -4.86
N GLU A 7 -2.39 -9.73 -5.88
CA GLU A 7 -1.97 -9.52 -7.28
C GLU A 7 -2.21 -8.10 -7.75
N ASP A 8 -3.32 -7.49 -7.33
CA ASP A 8 -3.65 -6.10 -7.69
C ASP A 8 -2.65 -5.12 -7.08
N VAL A 9 -2.35 -5.29 -5.79
CA VAL A 9 -1.39 -4.46 -5.06
C VAL A 9 0.01 -4.66 -5.63
N SER A 10 0.39 -5.90 -5.95
CA SER A 10 1.71 -6.21 -6.51
C SER A 10 1.88 -5.57 -7.89
N LYS A 11 0.90 -5.74 -8.80
CA LYS A 11 0.92 -5.11 -10.13
C LYS A 11 0.98 -3.59 -10.03
N TYR A 12 0.25 -3.02 -9.07
CA TYR A 12 0.27 -1.58 -8.85
C TYR A 12 1.68 -1.10 -8.48
N VAL A 13 2.31 -1.70 -7.46
CA VAL A 13 3.66 -1.31 -7.02
C VAL A 13 4.70 -1.48 -8.12
N GLU A 14 4.69 -2.60 -8.84
CA GLU A 14 5.60 -2.81 -9.97
C GLU A 14 5.36 -1.82 -11.12
N SER A 15 4.10 -1.44 -11.37
CA SER A 15 3.79 -0.43 -12.40
C SER A 15 4.33 0.95 -12.03
N GLN A 16 4.27 1.33 -10.74
CA GLN A 16 4.76 2.61 -10.24
C GLN A 16 6.29 2.71 -10.32
N SER A 17 7.00 1.58 -10.17
CA SER A 17 8.45 1.52 -10.39
C SER A 17 8.86 1.38 -11.86
N GLN A 18 7.92 1.42 -12.82
CA GLN A 18 8.15 1.14 -14.24
C GLN A 18 8.72 -0.26 -14.49
N HIS A 19 8.28 -1.25 -13.69
CA HIS A 19 8.74 -2.64 -13.71
C HIS A 19 10.24 -2.80 -13.44
N LYS A 20 10.85 -1.87 -12.70
CA LYS A 20 12.27 -1.94 -12.31
C LYS A 20 12.49 -2.77 -11.06
N CYS A 21 11.44 -3.01 -10.28
CA CYS A 21 11.47 -3.86 -9.10
C CYS A 21 10.42 -4.96 -9.20
N LYS A 22 10.62 -6.01 -8.42
CA LYS A 22 9.66 -7.11 -8.26
C LYS A 22 9.15 -7.15 -6.83
N VAL A 23 7.84 -7.33 -6.68
CA VAL A 23 7.24 -7.52 -5.35
C VAL A 23 7.57 -8.93 -4.85
N LEU A 24 8.25 -8.99 -3.72
CA LEU A 24 8.62 -10.23 -3.03
C LEU A 24 7.52 -10.69 -2.07
N SER A 25 6.88 -9.74 -1.40
CA SER A 25 5.77 -9.99 -0.48
C SER A 25 4.89 -8.77 -0.36
N ALA A 26 3.58 -8.98 -0.24
CA ALA A 26 2.59 -7.97 0.08
C ALA A 26 1.56 -8.62 1.01
N LYS A 27 1.29 -7.99 2.14
CA LYS A 27 0.29 -8.47 3.10
C LYS A 27 -0.51 -7.28 3.64
N PRO A 28 -1.81 -7.45 3.91
CA PRO A 28 -2.54 -6.48 4.74
C PRO A 28 -1.86 -6.42 6.11
N GLU A 29 -1.52 -5.22 6.55
CA GLU A 29 -0.94 -4.99 7.88
C GLU A 29 -1.99 -4.46 8.85
N GLN A 30 -2.77 -3.47 8.41
CA GLN A 30 -3.84 -2.87 9.19
C GLN A 30 -5.01 -2.49 8.28
N GLN A 31 -6.21 -2.56 8.85
CA GLN A 31 -7.44 -2.16 8.19
C GLN A 31 -8.12 -1.10 9.06
N PHE A 32 -8.60 -0.05 8.42
CA PHE A 32 -9.33 1.05 9.01
C PHE A 32 -10.73 1.06 8.42
N ASP A 33 -11.72 1.25 9.29
CA ASP A 33 -13.13 1.35 8.94
C ASP A 33 -13.63 2.66 9.52
N ASP A 34 -13.64 3.70 8.67
CA ASP A 34 -14.00 5.07 9.05
C ASP A 34 -14.90 5.68 7.97
N PHE A 35 -15.96 6.38 8.38
CA PHE A 35 -16.87 7.09 7.46
C PHE A 35 -17.43 6.23 6.31
N ASP A 36 -17.76 4.96 6.58
CA ASP A 36 -18.21 3.98 5.58
C ASP A 36 -17.15 3.68 4.48
N LEU A 37 -15.88 4.00 4.74
CA LEU A 37 -14.75 3.67 3.89
C LEU A 37 -13.92 2.56 4.54
N ASP A 38 -13.76 1.47 3.80
CA ASP A 38 -12.84 0.41 4.15
C ASP A 38 -11.48 0.73 3.54
N VAL A 39 -10.49 1.03 4.39
CA VAL A 39 -9.13 1.39 3.99
C VAL A 39 -8.15 0.35 4.52
N THR A 40 -7.46 -0.35 3.62
CA THR A 40 -6.44 -1.34 3.97
C THR A 40 -5.04 -0.78 3.71
N VAL A 41 -4.20 -0.83 4.73
CA VAL A 41 -2.77 -0.54 4.62
C VAL A 41 -2.01 -1.85 4.43
N TRP A 42 -1.31 -1.95 3.32
CA TRP A 42 -0.51 -3.11 2.94
C TRP A 42 0.97 -2.86 3.19
N ASN A 43 1.63 -3.85 3.80
CA ASN A 43 3.08 -3.91 3.92
C ASN A 43 3.66 -4.65 2.70
N VAL A 44 4.34 -3.91 1.82
CA VAL A 44 4.90 -4.45 0.59
C VAL A 44 6.42 -4.39 0.65
N LYS A 45 7.08 -5.48 0.29
CA LYS A 45 8.54 -5.55 0.13
C LYS A 45 8.88 -5.88 -1.31
N THR A 46 9.81 -5.12 -1.85
CA THR A 46 10.37 -5.33 -3.18
C THR A 46 11.81 -5.84 -3.07
N ASP A 47 12.34 -6.34 -4.18
CA ASP A 47 13.70 -6.87 -4.26
C ASP A 47 14.79 -5.78 -4.19
N THR A 48 14.56 -4.66 -4.86
CA THR A 48 15.58 -3.64 -5.15
C THR A 48 15.15 -2.23 -4.77
N ASP A 49 13.85 -1.99 -4.59
CA ASP A 49 13.26 -0.67 -4.37
C ASP A 49 12.77 -0.48 -2.92
N GLY A 50 13.22 -1.35 -2.01
CA GLY A 50 12.92 -1.27 -0.58
C GLY A 50 11.50 -1.74 -0.21
N ALA A 51 11.00 -1.19 0.89
CA ALA A 51 9.70 -1.52 1.46
C ALA A 51 8.75 -0.32 1.41
N TRP A 52 7.48 -0.61 1.15
CA TRP A 52 6.42 0.34 0.86
C TRP A 52 5.20 0.07 1.72
N TRP A 53 4.54 1.14 2.16
CA TRP A 53 3.16 1.10 2.58
C TRP A 53 2.30 1.39 1.36
N VAL A 54 1.35 0.51 1.06
CA VAL A 54 0.32 0.78 0.04
C VAL A 54 -0.99 0.98 0.76
N VAL A 55 -1.56 2.17 0.66
CA VAL A 55 -2.89 2.45 1.20
C VAL A 55 -3.90 2.27 0.08
N GLU A 56 -4.91 1.45 0.33
CA GLU A 56 -5.97 1.09 -0.59
C GLU A 56 -7.31 1.36 0.08
N GLY A 57 -8.25 2.02 -0.61
CA GLY A 57 -9.60 2.17 -0.09
C GLY A 57 -10.65 2.20 -1.19
N ASP A 58 -11.89 1.87 -0.82
CA ASP A 58 -12.96 1.57 -1.78
C ASP A 58 -13.28 2.70 -2.77
N THR A 59 -13.10 3.96 -2.36
CA THR A 59 -13.37 5.16 -3.17
C THR A 59 -12.16 6.08 -3.32
N VAL A 60 -11.01 5.73 -2.74
CA VAL A 60 -9.78 6.54 -2.79
C VAL A 60 -8.73 5.86 -3.68
N PRO A 61 -7.96 6.62 -4.49
CA PRO A 61 -6.89 6.05 -5.30
C PRO A 61 -5.82 5.39 -4.42
N MET A 62 -5.26 4.26 -4.83
CA MET A 62 -4.14 3.65 -4.09
C MET A 62 -2.90 4.56 -4.13
N ASN A 63 -2.17 4.69 -3.02
CA ASN A 63 -0.90 5.43 -2.96
C ASN A 63 0.21 4.61 -2.30
N LEU A 64 1.46 4.90 -2.69
CA LEU A 64 2.66 4.32 -2.09
C LEU A 64 3.35 5.33 -1.18
N TYR A 65 3.77 4.85 -0.01
CA TYR A 65 4.58 5.62 0.93
C TYR A 65 5.84 4.80 1.30
N PRO A 66 7.05 5.38 1.22
CA PRO A 66 8.27 4.66 1.54
C PRO A 66 8.39 4.41 3.04
N GLN A 67 8.67 3.17 3.45
CA GLN A 67 8.84 2.85 4.88
C GLN A 67 10.16 3.38 5.44
N GLY A 68 11.21 3.44 4.62
CA GLY A 68 12.57 3.78 5.06
C GLY A 68 12.87 5.29 5.18
N ALA A 69 12.05 6.16 4.61
CA ALA A 69 12.37 7.59 4.52
C ALA A 69 11.80 8.42 5.68
N TYR A 70 10.66 8.01 6.24
CA TYR A 70 9.89 8.85 7.18
C TYR A 70 9.49 8.16 8.48
N TYR A 71 9.92 6.92 8.71
CA TYR A 71 9.54 6.10 9.88
C TYR A 71 8.03 6.04 10.14
N PHE A 72 7.21 6.16 9.08
CA PHE A 72 5.77 6.08 9.22
C PHE A 72 5.34 4.68 9.63
N GLY A 73 4.45 4.61 10.63
CA GLY A 73 3.62 3.45 10.89
C GLY A 73 2.38 3.46 10.01
N THR A 74 1.52 2.48 10.26
CA THR A 74 0.25 2.28 9.56
C THR A 74 -0.76 3.39 9.84
N ASP A 75 -0.80 3.93 11.06
CA ASP A 75 -1.69 5.03 11.43
C ASP A 75 -1.29 6.35 10.74
N GLU A 76 0.02 6.64 10.63
CA GLU A 76 0.48 7.86 9.95
C GLU A 76 0.20 7.81 8.46
N VAL A 77 0.51 6.71 7.77
CA VAL A 77 0.24 6.61 6.32
C VAL A 77 -1.24 6.64 6.01
N TYR A 78 -2.08 6.06 6.87
CA TYR A 78 -3.53 6.19 6.77
C TYR A 78 -3.96 7.66 6.90
N SER A 79 -3.50 8.35 7.95
CA SER A 79 -3.84 9.76 8.18
C SER A 79 -3.32 10.71 7.08
N PHE A 80 -2.21 10.38 6.42
CA PHE A 80 -1.71 11.15 5.27
C PHE A 80 -2.48 10.88 3.97
N HIS A 81 -3.17 9.75 3.92
CA HIS A 81 -3.90 9.31 2.74
C HIS A 81 -5.33 9.85 2.68
N MET A 82 -5.96 9.97 3.84
CA MET A 82 -7.28 10.59 4.03
C MET A 82 -7.21 12.11 3.90
#